data_AF-A0A9P4LCK3-F1
#
_entry.id   AF-A0A9P4LCK3-F1
#
_cell.length_a   1.000
_cell.length_b   1.000
_cell.length_c   1.000
_cell.angle_alpha   90.00
_cell.angle_beta   90.00
_cell.angle_gamma   90.00
#
_symmetry.space_group_name_H-M   'P 1'
#
loop_
_entity.id
_entity.type
_entity.pdbx_description
1 polymer ?
#
loop_
_entity_poly.entity_id
_entity_poly.type
_entity_poly.pdbx_seq_one_letter_code
_entity_poly.pdbx_strand_id
1 'polypeptide(L)'
;MKSTLITASFIAAALSAPTLSPYVSRQAGGNLQTFGDALGGIEATPVENTGDAKRPFKVKGDTFVKIGAALQRSCDQQFNACANAANGGDATLSVGACSTQKDQCDATIQASTAAATGNAQAGGNGNANANANANGNANANGNADEKKGAAASCTK
;
A
#
# COMPACT_ATOMS: atom_id res chain seq x y z
N MET A 1 -43.09 51.77 24.28
CA MET A 1 -42.72 52.85 23.33
C MET A 1 -41.35 53.36 23.70
N LYS A 2 -40.54 53.79 22.72
CA LYS A 2 -39.12 54.26 22.79
C LYS A 2 -38.12 53.11 22.55
N SER A 3 -37.17 53.15 21.61
CA SER A 3 -36.93 53.98 20.42
C SER A 3 -36.01 53.16 19.52
N THR A 4 -36.39 53.01 18.26
CA THR A 4 -35.60 52.39 17.19
C THR A 4 -34.50 53.36 16.75
N LEU A 5 -33.24 52.92 16.72
CA LEU A 5 -32.16 53.61 16.03
C LEU A 5 -31.57 52.67 14.99
N ILE A 6 -31.89 52.96 13.72
CA ILE A 6 -31.32 52.32 12.53
C ILE A 6 -30.08 53.14 12.17
N THR A 7 -28.90 52.63 12.48
CA THR A 7 -27.64 53.15 11.93
C THR A 7 -27.30 52.36 10.68
N ALA A 8 -27.59 52.96 9.52
CA ALA A 8 -27.03 52.52 8.24
C ALA A 8 -25.58 53.00 8.15
N SER A 9 -24.65 52.07 7.90
CA SER A 9 -23.28 52.39 7.48
C SER A 9 -22.90 51.45 6.35
N PHE A 10 -23.00 51.98 5.14
CA PHE A 10 -22.29 51.50 3.97
C PHE A 10 -20.81 51.84 4.16
N ILE A 11 -19.87 50.94 3.81
CA ILE A 11 -18.59 51.27 3.16
C ILE A 11 -17.79 49.99 2.84
N ALA A 12 -17.38 49.93 1.56
CA ALA A 12 -16.25 49.23 0.94
C ALA A 12 -16.14 47.70 1.05
N ALA A 13 -16.63 47.03 0.00
CA ALA A 13 -16.09 45.74 -0.42
C ALA A 13 -14.67 45.92 -0.98
N ALA A 14 -13.66 45.61 -0.18
CA ALA A 14 -12.31 45.35 -0.70
C ALA A 14 -12.29 43.94 -1.29
N LEU A 15 -12.35 43.83 -2.62
CA LEU A 15 -12.04 42.59 -3.32
C LEU A 15 -10.54 42.29 -3.17
N SER A 16 -10.18 41.65 -2.07
CA SER A 16 -8.89 41.00 -1.96
C SER A 16 -8.95 39.76 -2.84
N ALA A 17 -8.32 39.83 -4.02
CA ALA A 17 -8.15 38.66 -4.87
C ALA A 17 -7.36 37.60 -4.06
N PRO A 18 -7.86 36.37 -3.86
CA PRO A 18 -7.00 35.31 -3.41
C PRO A 18 -6.01 35.07 -4.55
N THR A 19 -4.75 35.43 -4.33
CA THR A 19 -3.66 34.88 -5.13
C THR A 19 -3.74 33.37 -4.98
N LEU A 20 -4.30 32.68 -5.97
CA LEU A 20 -4.12 31.26 -6.16
C LEU A 20 -2.65 31.06 -6.48
N SER A 21 -1.82 31.09 -5.43
CA SER A 21 -0.58 30.35 -5.47
C SER A 21 -0.99 28.92 -5.74
N PRO A 22 -0.56 28.28 -6.84
CA PRO A 22 -0.44 26.84 -6.81
C PRO A 22 0.64 26.58 -5.76
N TYR A 23 0.25 26.54 -4.49
CA TYR A 23 0.94 25.69 -3.56
C TYR A 23 0.72 24.31 -4.15
N VAL A 24 1.68 23.91 -4.99
CA VAL A 24 1.93 22.52 -5.25
C VAL A 24 2.06 21.97 -3.84
N SER A 25 1.00 21.34 -3.35
CA SER A 25 1.07 20.46 -2.20
C SER A 25 1.97 19.33 -2.65
N ARG A 26 3.28 19.60 -2.68
CA ARG A 26 4.30 18.61 -2.45
C ARG A 26 3.92 18.15 -1.05
N GLN A 27 3.16 17.07 -0.99
CA GLN A 27 2.86 16.34 0.23
C GLN A 27 4.18 15.73 0.71
N ALA A 28 5.11 16.60 1.09
CA ALA A 28 6.36 16.29 1.75
C ALA A 28 5.98 16.13 3.21
N GLY A 29 5.71 14.89 3.61
CA GLY A 29 5.39 14.56 5.00
C GLY A 29 4.19 13.63 5.20
N GLY A 30 3.56 13.11 4.16
CA GLY A 30 2.53 12.07 4.30
C GLY A 30 3.14 10.67 4.35
N ASN A 31 2.64 9.81 5.24
CA ASN A 31 2.92 8.37 5.21
C ASN A 31 2.37 7.77 3.91
N LEU A 32 3.25 7.16 3.11
CA LEU A 32 2.93 6.59 1.80
C LEU A 32 2.54 5.10 1.88
N GLN A 33 2.35 4.56 3.07
CA GLN A 33 1.90 3.19 3.28
C GLN A 33 0.43 3.03 2.92
N THR A 34 0.11 1.93 2.26
CA THR A 34 -1.27 1.50 1.94
C THR A 34 -1.77 0.40 2.86
N PHE A 35 -0.91 -0.13 3.73
CA PHE A 35 -1.24 -1.09 4.78
C PHE A 35 -1.16 -0.39 6.14
N GLY A 36 -2.07 -0.73 7.05
CA GLY A 36 -2.22 -0.06 8.34
C GLY A 36 -2.51 -1.01 9.51
N ASP A 37 -2.35 -2.32 9.32
CA ASP A 37 -2.54 -3.27 10.42
C ASP A 37 -1.35 -3.19 11.39
N ALA A 38 -1.65 -2.93 12.66
CA ALA A 38 -0.65 -2.92 13.72
C ALA A 38 -0.34 -4.36 14.18
N LEU A 39 0.95 -4.73 14.14
CA LEU A 39 1.44 -6.03 14.60
C LEU A 39 1.38 -6.11 16.12
N GLY A 40 0.33 -6.67 16.70
CA GLY A 40 0.25 -6.73 18.17
C GLY A 40 0.23 -5.37 18.86
N GLY A 41 -0.30 -4.35 18.16
CA GLY A 41 -0.21 -2.94 18.60
C GLY A 41 1.05 -2.20 18.14
N ILE A 42 1.91 -2.83 17.33
CA ILE A 42 3.12 -2.22 16.78
C ILE A 42 2.84 -1.66 15.39
N GLU A 43 2.87 -0.34 15.29
CA GLU A 43 2.69 0.39 14.04
C GLU A 43 3.88 0.18 13.08
N ALA A 44 3.57 0.15 11.79
CA ALA A 44 4.58 0.09 10.75
C ALA A 44 5.40 1.38 10.70
N THR A 45 6.71 1.26 10.42
CA THR A 45 7.58 2.45 10.33
C THR A 45 7.20 3.28 9.09
N PRO A 46 6.75 4.54 9.24
CA PRO A 46 6.22 5.32 8.12
C PRO A 46 7.16 5.41 6.92
N VAL A 47 6.58 5.38 5.73
CA VAL A 47 7.30 5.69 4.48
C VAL A 47 7.06 7.15 4.14
N GLU A 48 8.10 7.96 4.19
CA GLU A 48 8.02 9.40 4.00
C GLU A 48 8.59 9.83 2.64
N ASN A 49 8.06 10.93 2.09
CA ASN A 49 8.68 11.59 0.95
C ASN A 49 9.83 12.51 1.42
N THR A 50 11.03 12.34 0.85
CA THR A 50 12.22 13.14 1.20
C THR A 50 12.28 14.50 0.50
N GLY A 51 11.55 14.66 -0.60
CA GLY A 51 11.72 15.78 -1.53
C GLY A 51 12.93 15.65 -2.48
N ASP A 52 13.79 14.64 -2.31
CA ASP A 52 14.92 14.37 -3.21
C ASP A 52 14.46 13.52 -4.41
N ALA A 53 14.59 14.07 -5.62
CA ALA A 53 14.22 13.37 -6.86
C ALA A 53 15.02 12.08 -7.10
N LYS A 54 16.25 11.96 -6.60
CA LYS A 54 17.10 10.77 -6.77
C LYS A 54 16.70 9.65 -5.80
N ARG A 55 16.27 10.01 -4.58
CA ARG A 55 15.93 9.07 -3.50
C ARG A 55 14.68 9.57 -2.76
N PRO A 56 13.51 9.51 -3.41
CA PRO A 56 12.31 10.21 -2.94
C PRO A 56 11.65 9.58 -1.72
N PHE A 57 12.01 8.35 -1.33
CA PHE A 57 11.35 7.64 -0.23
C PHE A 57 12.30 7.43 0.95
N LYS A 58 11.79 7.51 2.18
CA LYS A 58 12.56 7.31 3.42
C LYS A 58 11.80 6.48 4.44
N VAL A 59 12.52 5.62 5.15
CA VAL A 59 12.02 4.78 6.26
C VAL A 59 13.07 4.79 7.36
N LYS A 60 12.79 5.43 8.51
CA LYS A 60 13.70 5.50 9.68
C LYS A 60 15.16 5.87 9.32
N GLY A 61 15.34 6.81 8.39
CA GLY A 61 16.66 7.27 7.93
C GLY A 61 17.21 6.55 6.70
N ASP A 62 16.77 5.33 6.40
CA ASP A 62 17.08 4.63 5.15
C ASP A 62 16.32 5.29 4.00
N THR A 63 16.98 5.57 2.87
CA THR A 63 16.34 6.16 1.69
C THR A 63 16.22 5.17 0.54
N PHE A 64 15.26 5.37 -0.35
CA PHE A 64 14.97 4.43 -1.44
C PHE A 64 14.59 5.17 -2.72
N VAL A 65 14.97 4.57 -3.85
CA VAL A 65 14.61 5.05 -5.19
C VAL A 65 13.21 4.59 -5.57
N LYS A 66 12.80 3.40 -5.13
CA LYS A 66 11.53 2.75 -5.48
C LYS A 66 10.65 2.63 -4.25
N ILE A 67 9.36 2.94 -4.39
CA ILE A 67 8.39 2.90 -3.28
C ILE A 67 8.23 1.48 -2.74
N GLY A 68 8.21 0.46 -3.59
CA GLY A 68 8.09 -0.95 -3.17
C GLY A 68 9.21 -1.38 -2.21
N ALA A 69 10.45 -0.94 -2.45
CA ALA A 69 11.58 -1.24 -1.56
C ALA A 69 11.46 -0.53 -0.21
N ALA A 70 10.94 0.71 -0.20
CA ALA A 70 10.66 1.42 1.04
C ALA A 70 9.54 0.75 1.85
N LEU A 71 8.46 0.35 1.19
CA LEU A 71 7.35 -0.37 1.83
C LEU A 71 7.81 -1.71 2.40
N GLN A 72 8.63 -2.47 1.66
CA GLN A 72 9.18 -3.74 2.16
C GLN A 72 10.04 -3.51 3.41
N ARG A 73 10.91 -2.48 3.39
CA ARG A 73 11.69 -2.10 4.56
C ARG A 73 10.81 -1.81 5.76
N SER A 74 9.68 -1.13 5.55
CA SER A 74 8.72 -0.86 6.61
C SER A 74 8.12 -2.16 7.19
N CYS A 75 7.68 -3.10 6.34
CA CYS A 75 7.18 -4.41 6.80
C CYS A 75 8.25 -5.15 7.62
N ASP A 76 9.50 -5.15 7.16
CA ASP A 76 10.61 -5.81 7.84
C ASP A 76 10.88 -5.19 9.24
N GLN A 77 10.80 -3.86 9.36
CA GLN A 77 10.95 -3.17 10.65
C GLN A 77 9.82 -3.52 11.62
N GLN A 78 8.58 -3.58 11.11
CA GLN A 78 7.41 -3.95 11.92
C GLN A 78 7.54 -5.41 12.41
N PHE A 79 7.92 -6.33 11.52
CA PHE A 79 8.16 -7.74 11.87
C PHE A 79 9.24 -7.87 12.94
N ASN A 80 10.39 -7.21 12.77
CA ASN A 80 11.47 -7.29 13.75
C ASN A 80 11.04 -6.76 15.12
N ALA A 81 10.27 -5.66 15.16
CA ALA A 81 9.73 -5.15 16.41
C ALA A 81 8.76 -6.15 17.08
N CYS A 82 7.87 -6.77 16.31
CA CYS A 82 6.96 -7.82 16.79
C CYS A 82 7.70 -9.06 17.28
N ALA A 83 8.66 -9.55 16.51
CA ALA A 83 9.46 -10.71 16.88
C ALA A 83 10.28 -10.44 18.14
N ASN A 84 10.83 -9.23 18.28
CA ASN A 84 11.54 -8.82 19.50
C ASN A 84 10.60 -8.74 20.71
N ALA A 85 9.37 -8.27 20.55
CA ALA A 85 8.38 -8.24 21.64
C ALA A 85 7.97 -9.66 22.07
N ALA A 86 7.66 -10.53 21.10
CA ALA A 86 7.34 -11.94 21.36
C ALA A 86 8.50 -12.67 22.05
N ASN A 87 9.73 -12.51 21.55
CA ASN A 87 10.92 -13.11 22.16
C ASN A 87 11.32 -12.44 23.49
N GLY A 88 10.89 -11.20 23.71
CA GLY A 88 11.12 -10.42 24.93
C GLY A 88 10.19 -10.78 26.09
N GLY A 89 9.26 -11.73 25.89
CA GLY A 89 8.35 -12.23 26.92
C GLY A 89 6.93 -11.71 26.84
N ASP A 90 6.54 -11.00 25.78
CA ASP A 90 5.14 -10.68 25.54
C ASP A 90 4.36 -11.94 25.12
N ALA A 91 3.65 -12.53 26.08
CA ALA A 91 2.88 -13.75 25.87
C ALA A 91 1.64 -13.56 24.97
N THR A 92 1.27 -12.32 24.64
CA THR A 92 0.17 -12.04 23.71
C THR A 92 0.62 -12.13 22.25
N LEU A 93 1.93 -12.15 21.99
CA LEU A 93 2.53 -12.21 20.68
C LEU A 93 3.26 -13.52 20.45
N SER A 94 3.30 -13.95 19.19
CA SER A 94 4.15 -15.05 18.76
C SER A 94 4.88 -14.67 17.49
N VAL A 95 6.12 -15.13 17.34
CA VAL A 95 6.91 -14.92 16.10
C VAL A 95 6.17 -15.48 14.89
N GLY A 96 5.40 -16.56 15.06
CA GLY A 96 4.54 -17.12 14.01
C GLY A 96 3.47 -16.13 13.54
N ALA A 97 2.74 -15.50 14.47
CA ALA A 97 1.78 -14.45 14.14
C ALA A 97 2.45 -13.23 13.49
N CYS A 98 3.63 -12.83 13.98
CA CYS A 98 4.43 -11.77 13.35
C CYS A 98 4.77 -12.11 11.89
N SER A 99 5.17 -13.35 11.61
CA SER A 99 5.51 -13.82 10.27
C SER A 99 4.29 -13.82 9.35
N THR A 100 3.14 -14.31 9.82
CA THR A 100 1.91 -14.34 9.01
C THR A 100 1.49 -12.93 8.57
N GLN A 101 1.58 -11.93 9.45
CA GLN A 101 1.27 -10.57 9.04
C GLN A 101 2.35 -9.97 8.14
N LYS A 102 3.62 -10.35 8.30
CA LYS A 102 4.69 -9.98 7.34
C LYS A 102 4.34 -10.46 5.93
N ASP A 103 3.86 -11.69 5.79
CA ASP A 103 3.43 -12.24 4.49
C ASP A 103 2.26 -11.44 3.89
N GLN A 104 1.31 -11.00 4.73
CA GLN A 104 0.19 -10.15 4.31
C GLN A 104 0.67 -8.74 3.88
N CYS A 105 1.64 -8.19 4.60
CA CYS A 105 2.28 -6.91 4.28
C CYS A 105 3.01 -6.99 2.93
N ASP A 106 3.80 -8.05 2.71
CA ASP A 106 4.51 -8.30 1.46
C ASP A 106 3.52 -8.53 0.31
N ALA A 107 2.44 -9.30 0.52
CA ALA A 107 1.39 -9.51 -0.48
C ALA A 107 0.70 -8.19 -0.89
N THR A 108 0.46 -7.29 0.07
CA THR A 108 -0.12 -5.97 -0.20
C THR A 108 0.81 -5.13 -1.08
N ILE A 109 2.13 -5.21 -0.87
CA ILE A 109 3.13 -4.56 -1.71
C ILE A 109 3.15 -5.15 -3.11
N GLN A 110 3.08 -6.48 -3.26
CA GLN A 110 3.03 -7.13 -4.57
C GLN A 110 1.78 -6.71 -5.35
N ALA A 111 0.61 -6.66 -4.70
CA ALA A 111 -0.62 -6.15 -5.33
C ALA A 111 -0.50 -4.67 -5.72
N SER A 112 0.08 -3.84 -4.85
CA SER A 112 0.25 -2.39 -5.09
C SER A 112 1.24 -2.08 -6.22
N THR A 113 2.33 -2.84 -6.31
CA THR A 113 3.35 -2.69 -7.37
C THR A 113 2.90 -3.31 -8.70
N ALA A 114 2.15 -4.42 -8.65
CA ALA A 114 1.50 -4.99 -9.83
C ALA A 114 0.42 -4.07 -10.39
N ALA A 115 -0.38 -3.41 -9.55
CA ALA A 115 -1.34 -2.39 -10.00
C ALA A 115 -0.64 -1.16 -10.62
N ALA A 116 0.49 -0.73 -10.05
CA ALA A 116 1.30 0.34 -10.63
C ALA A 116 1.93 -0.04 -11.99
N THR A 117 2.26 -1.34 -12.18
CA THR A 117 2.81 -1.88 -13.42
C THR A 117 1.72 -2.25 -14.43
N GLY A 118 0.50 -2.58 -13.98
CA GLY A 118 -0.66 -2.89 -14.80
C GLY A 118 -1.19 -1.69 -15.59
N ASN A 119 -0.86 -0.47 -15.15
CA ASN A 119 -1.03 0.75 -15.95
C ASN A 119 0.09 1.00 -16.98
N ALA A 120 1.11 0.13 -17.02
CA ALA A 120 2.23 0.18 -17.98
C ALA A 120 2.34 -1.07 -18.86
N GLN A 121 1.56 -2.13 -18.63
CA GLN A 121 1.67 -3.41 -19.33
C GLN A 121 0.52 -3.60 -20.34
N ALA A 122 0.44 -2.72 -21.32
CA ALA A 122 -0.13 -3.06 -22.63
C ALA A 122 1.02 -3.56 -23.52
N GLY A 123 1.43 -4.82 -23.30
CA GLY A 123 2.31 -5.56 -24.21
C GLY A 123 3.69 -5.93 -23.64
N GLY A 124 3.93 -7.24 -23.47
CA GLY A 124 5.30 -7.79 -23.45
C GLY A 124 5.56 -8.90 -22.42
N ASN A 125 5.47 -10.15 -22.88
CA ASN A 125 5.69 -11.41 -22.17
C ASN A 125 6.94 -11.50 -21.26
N GLY A 126 6.69 -11.91 -20.00
CA GLY A 126 7.11 -13.22 -19.47
C GLY A 126 8.60 -13.58 -19.46
N ASN A 127 9.29 -13.25 -18.37
CA ASN A 127 10.29 -14.14 -17.78
C ASN A 127 10.39 -13.89 -16.26
N ALA A 128 9.49 -14.51 -15.50
CA ALA A 128 9.59 -14.59 -14.06
C ALA A 128 10.00 -16.03 -13.69
N ASN A 129 11.27 -16.19 -13.32
CA ASN A 129 11.79 -17.36 -12.64
C ASN A 129 11.15 -17.43 -11.25
N ALA A 130 9.99 -18.08 -11.16
CA ALA A 130 9.31 -18.36 -9.91
C ALA A 130 9.73 -19.76 -9.42
N ASN A 131 10.66 -19.78 -8.46
CA ASN A 131 10.83 -20.94 -7.59
C ASN A 131 9.65 -20.99 -6.61
N ALA A 132 8.53 -21.56 -7.08
CA ALA A 132 7.34 -21.79 -6.28
C ALA A 132 7.38 -23.23 -5.76
N ASN A 133 7.72 -23.38 -4.48
CA ASN A 133 7.49 -24.61 -3.71
C ASN A 133 5.98 -24.82 -3.55
N ALA A 134 5.41 -25.67 -4.41
CA ALA A 134 4.00 -26.01 -4.42
C ALA A 134 3.71 -27.09 -3.37
N ASN A 135 3.06 -26.71 -2.26
CA ASN A 135 2.29 -27.68 -1.47
C ASN A 135 0.81 -27.52 -1.84
N GLY A 136 0.36 -28.39 -2.74
CA GLY A 136 -0.99 -28.39 -3.28
C GLY A 136 -2.01 -28.98 -2.30
N ASN A 137 -3.07 -28.23 -2.03
CA ASN A 137 -4.34 -28.80 -1.60
C ASN A 137 -5.41 -28.39 -2.62
N ALA A 138 -5.58 -29.23 -3.64
CA ALA A 138 -6.59 -29.08 -4.67
C ALA A 138 -7.93 -29.65 -4.16
N ASN A 139 -8.83 -28.79 -3.71
CA ASN A 139 -10.23 -29.14 -3.53
C ASN A 139 -10.96 -28.91 -4.86
N ALA A 140 -11.09 -29.99 -5.65
CA ALA A 140 -11.82 -30.00 -6.91
C ALA A 140 -13.33 -30.05 -6.65
N ASN A 141 -14.02 -28.92 -6.81
CA ASN A 141 -15.48 -28.91 -6.89
C ASN A 141 -15.89 -29.00 -8.36
N GLY A 142 -16.49 -30.12 -8.73
CA GLY A 142 -16.94 -30.43 -10.08
C GLY A 142 -18.16 -29.61 -10.48
N ASN A 143 -18.12 -29.07 -11.70
CA ASN A 143 -19.32 -28.76 -12.46
C ASN A 143 -19.06 -29.14 -13.91
N ALA A 144 -19.61 -30.28 -14.32
CA ALA A 144 -19.50 -30.79 -15.68
C ALA A 144 -20.86 -30.61 -16.36
N ASP A 145 -20.98 -29.59 -17.19
CA ASP A 145 -22.06 -29.48 -18.17
C ASP A 145 -21.50 -29.06 -19.55
N GLU A 146 -21.53 -30.06 -20.43
CA GLU A 146 -21.88 -30.05 -21.85
C GLU A 146 -21.05 -29.37 -22.96
N LYS A 147 -20.68 -30.26 -23.90
CA LYS A 147 -20.62 -30.15 -25.37
C LYS A 147 -19.53 -29.31 -26.03
N LYS A 148 -18.74 -29.97 -26.88
CA LYS A 148 -18.99 -30.13 -28.33
C LYS A 148 -17.77 -30.83 -28.99
N GLY A 149 -18.06 -31.73 -29.91
CA GLY A 149 -17.14 -32.80 -30.31
C GLY A 149 -15.99 -32.44 -31.25
N ALA A 150 -15.10 -33.42 -31.42
CA ALA A 150 -14.43 -33.74 -32.68
C ALA A 150 -13.89 -35.17 -32.54
N ALA A 151 -14.49 -36.09 -33.30
CA ALA A 151 -13.93 -37.42 -33.52
C ALA A 151 -12.63 -37.26 -34.33
N ALA A 152 -11.53 -37.78 -33.82
CA ALA A 152 -10.31 -37.96 -34.59
C ALA A 152 -9.76 -39.36 -34.30
N SER A 153 -9.95 -40.22 -35.31
CA SER A 153 -9.40 -41.55 -35.49
C SER A 153 -7.89 -41.58 -35.24
N CYS A 154 -7.44 -42.50 -34.38
CA CYS A 154 -6.09 -43.03 -34.45
C CYS A 154 -6.03 -44.38 -33.73
N THR A 155 -6.41 -45.43 -34.44
CA THR A 155 -6.10 -46.81 -34.06
C THR A 155 -5.43 -47.48 -35.26
N LYS A 156 -4.18 -47.90 -34.99
CA LYS A 156 -3.32 -48.89 -35.65
C LYS A 156 -3.74 -49.49 -36.99
#